data_AF-A0A3S4FX18-F1
#
_entry.id   AF-A0A3S4FX18-F1
#
_cell.length_a   1.000
_cell.length_b   1.000
_cell.length_c   1.000
_cell.angle_alpha   90.00
_cell.angle_beta   90.00
_cell.angle_gamma   90.00
#
_symmetry.space_group_name_H-M   'P 1'
#
loop_
_entity.id
_entity.type
_entity.pdbx_description
1 polymer ?
#
loop_
_entity_poly.entity_id
_entity_poly.type
_entity_poly.pdbx_seq_one_letter_code
_entity_poly.pdbx_strand_id
1 'polypeptide(L)'
;MLGDFVAWLGFQQCPPPQRPASRIHQGQPIFVSPHASSGDPATSRLTRLATAPVNNAAFYVYDWLVGLQTLAEDNAGQRAAASLPARQQQRLAHIVAALDDDGLMGE
;
A
#
# COMPACT_ATOMS: atom_id res chain seq x y z
N MET A 1 -5.10 -7.82 -7.13
CA MET A 1 -6.33 -8.31 -6.43
C MET A 1 -6.19 -7.96 -4.95
N LEU A 2 -7.25 -7.91 -4.13
CA LEU A 2 -7.22 -7.35 -2.75
C LEU A 2 -6.00 -7.79 -1.88
N GLY A 3 -5.53 -9.03 -2.04
CA GLY A 3 -4.33 -9.53 -1.34
C GLY A 3 -3.07 -8.70 -1.61
N ASP A 4 -2.85 -8.22 -2.83
CA ASP A 4 -1.71 -7.36 -3.18
C ASP A 4 -1.81 -6.00 -2.49
N PHE A 5 -3.03 -5.48 -2.35
CA PHE A 5 -3.26 -4.25 -1.61
C PHE A 5 -3.02 -4.45 -0.12
N VAL A 6 -3.48 -5.56 0.47
CA VAL A 6 -3.20 -5.85 1.89
C VAL A 6 -1.70 -6.02 2.12
N ALA A 7 -0.98 -6.66 1.19
CA ALA A 7 0.46 -6.88 1.30
C ALA A 7 1.27 -5.59 1.12
N TRP A 8 0.94 -4.77 0.12
CA TRP A 8 1.80 -3.63 -0.26
C TRP A 8 1.18 -2.27 0.03
N LEU A 9 -0.07 -2.22 0.48
CA LEU A 9 -0.79 -0.99 0.80
C LEU A 9 -0.84 -0.02 -0.40
N GLY A 10 -0.86 -0.56 -1.61
CA GLY A 10 -0.80 0.21 -2.86
C GLY A 10 0.62 0.63 -3.30
N PHE A 11 1.64 0.49 -2.45
CA PHE A 11 3.02 0.89 -2.77
C PHE A 11 3.72 0.02 -3.81
N GLN A 12 3.13 -1.12 -4.21
CA GLN A 12 3.62 -1.92 -5.33
C GLN A 12 3.69 -1.12 -6.63
N GLN A 13 2.73 -0.20 -6.84
CA GLN A 13 2.65 0.66 -8.02
C GLN A 13 3.33 2.02 -7.82
N CYS A 14 3.81 2.30 -6.61
CA CYS A 14 4.48 3.53 -6.25
C CYS A 14 6.00 3.38 -6.46
N PRO A 15 6.67 4.26 -7.22
CA PRO A 15 8.11 4.21 -7.38
C PRO A 15 8.83 4.46 -6.04
N PRO A 16 9.98 3.81 -5.77
CA PRO A 16 10.69 3.91 -4.49
C PRO A 16 10.88 5.34 -3.91
N PRO A 17 11.25 6.38 -4.69
CA PRO A 17 11.46 7.72 -4.12
C PRO A 17 10.17 8.41 -3.63
N GLN A 18 8.99 7.89 -4.00
CA GLN A 18 7.70 8.42 -3.55
C GLN A 18 7.15 7.65 -2.33
N ARG A 19 7.80 6.57 -1.93
CA ARG A 19 7.38 5.78 -0.77
C ARG A 19 7.90 6.42 0.53
N PRO A 20 7.20 6.21 1.66
CA PRO A 20 7.69 6.58 2.97
C PRO A 20 9.07 5.97 3.27
N ALA A 21 9.87 6.66 4.07
CA ALA A 21 11.14 6.14 4.56
C ALA A 21 10.92 4.99 5.56
N SER A 22 11.69 3.91 5.43
CA SER A 22 11.72 2.83 6.41
C SER A 22 12.32 3.34 7.73
N ARG A 23 11.76 2.87 8.85
CA ARG A 23 12.31 3.16 10.19
C ARG A 23 13.44 2.22 10.60
N ILE A 24 13.58 1.08 9.94
CA ILE A 24 14.63 0.10 10.23
C ILE A 24 15.79 0.25 9.27
N HIS A 25 15.50 0.41 7.97
CA HIS A 25 16.52 0.64 6.96
C HIS A 25 16.65 2.14 6.69
N GLN A 26 17.42 2.83 7.53
CA GLN A 26 17.60 4.28 7.43
C GLN A 26 18.09 4.70 6.04
N GLY A 27 17.44 5.71 5.47
CA GLY A 27 17.74 6.21 4.12
C GLY A 27 17.20 5.35 2.97
N GLN A 28 16.49 4.25 3.26
CA GLN A 28 15.79 3.44 2.26
C GLN A 28 14.28 3.64 2.37
N PRO A 29 13.54 3.61 1.25
CA PRO A 29 12.09 3.57 1.31
C PRO A 29 11.58 2.22 1.85
N ILE A 30 10.34 2.19 2.34
CA ILE A 30 9.68 0.94 2.72
C ILE A 30 9.59 -0.03 1.53
N PHE A 31 9.54 -1.32 1.83
CA PHE A 31 9.38 -2.40 0.83
C PHE A 31 10.54 -2.49 -0.17
N VAL A 32 11.75 -2.13 0.27
CA VAL A 32 12.99 -2.38 -0.47
C VAL A 32 13.61 -3.67 0.02
N SER A 33 13.95 -4.56 -0.91
CA SER A 33 14.73 -5.74 -0.57
C SER A 33 16.15 -5.31 -0.17
N PRO A 34 16.67 -5.75 0.98
CA PRO A 34 18.01 -5.38 1.44
C PRO A 34 19.13 -5.82 0.46
N HIS A 35 18.84 -6.76 -0.45
CA HIS A 35 19.76 -7.27 -1.47
C HIS A 35 19.72 -6.52 -2.81
N ALA A 36 18.85 -5.52 -2.98
CA ALA A 36 18.72 -4.79 -4.25
C ALA A 36 19.83 -3.73 -4.45
N SER A 37 20.61 -3.43 -3.42
CA SER A 37 21.79 -2.57 -3.55
C SER A 37 22.98 -3.43 -3.92
N SER A 38 23.41 -3.36 -5.19
CA SER A 38 24.54 -4.07 -5.82
C SER A 38 24.18 -5.31 -6.64
N GLY A 39 23.74 -5.11 -7.88
CA GLY A 39 23.90 -6.10 -8.96
C GLY A 39 22.61 -6.72 -9.49
N ASP A 40 22.61 -6.95 -10.80
CA ASP A 40 21.55 -7.58 -11.58
C ASP A 40 21.02 -8.88 -10.91
N PRO A 41 19.72 -8.99 -10.58
CA PRO A 41 19.14 -10.14 -9.90
C PRO A 41 19.29 -11.45 -10.69
N ALA A 42 19.58 -11.38 -12.00
CA ALA A 42 19.91 -12.55 -12.81
C ALA A 42 21.30 -13.14 -12.54
N THR A 43 22.20 -12.39 -11.88
CA THR A 43 23.61 -12.78 -11.64
C THR A 43 23.98 -12.97 -10.18
N SER A 44 23.13 -12.55 -9.23
CA SER A 44 23.33 -12.82 -7.80
C SER A 44 22.98 -14.27 -7.49
N ARG A 45 23.90 -15.17 -7.85
CA ARG A 45 23.84 -16.59 -7.53
C ARG A 45 23.64 -16.73 -6.02
N LEU A 46 22.54 -17.37 -5.60
CA LEU A 46 22.15 -17.71 -4.21
C LEU A 46 23.14 -18.68 -3.52
N THR A 47 24.44 -18.47 -3.71
CA THR A 47 25.51 -19.42 -3.36
C THR A 47 26.02 -19.23 -1.93
N ARG A 48 25.53 -18.23 -1.21
CA ARG A 48 26.00 -17.94 0.14
C ARG A 48 24.85 -17.53 1.03
N LEU A 49 24.48 -18.43 1.94
CA LEU A 49 23.63 -18.10 3.07
C LEU A 49 24.42 -17.14 3.97
N ALA A 50 23.78 -16.05 4.42
CA ALA A 50 24.37 -15.19 5.44
C ALA A 50 24.68 -16.04 6.69
N THR A 51 25.77 -15.71 7.37
CA THR A 51 26.24 -16.43 8.57
C THR A 51 25.24 -16.40 9.73
N ALA A 52 24.28 -15.46 9.71
CA ALA A 52 23.14 -15.42 10.60
C ALA A 52 21.84 -15.27 9.81
N PRO A 53 20.73 -15.92 10.24
CA PRO A 53 19.44 -15.75 9.62
C PRO A 53 18.94 -14.32 9.80
N VAL A 54 18.72 -13.62 8.69
CA VAL A 54 18.12 -12.29 8.69
C VAL A 54 16.61 -12.44 8.80
N ASN A 55 15.99 -11.81 9.81
CA ASN A 55 14.54 -11.84 9.99
C ASN A 55 13.84 -10.85 9.05
N ASN A 56 13.82 -11.20 7.75
CA ASN A 56 13.18 -10.40 6.72
C ASN A 56 11.67 -10.20 6.96
N ALA A 57 11.01 -11.17 7.60
CA ALA A 57 9.59 -11.06 7.95
C ALA A 57 9.34 -9.92 8.94
N ALA A 58 10.19 -9.79 9.96
CA ALA A 58 10.09 -8.67 10.90
C ALA A 58 10.26 -7.32 10.18
N PHE A 59 11.29 -7.18 9.34
CA PHE A 59 11.53 -5.94 8.58
C PHE A 59 10.34 -5.57 7.70
N TYR A 60 9.76 -6.56 7.02
CA TYR A 60 8.56 -6.36 6.22
C TYR A 60 7.36 -5.87 7.07
N VAL A 61 7.13 -6.45 8.25
CA VAL A 61 6.06 -6.01 9.16
C VAL A 61 6.27 -4.56 9.62
N TYR A 62 7.51 -4.15 9.92
CA TYR A 62 7.78 -2.76 10.29
C TYR A 62 7.54 -1.78 9.14
N ASP A 63 7.98 -2.13 7.94
CA ASP A 63 7.69 -1.35 6.74
C ASP A 63 6.19 -1.27 6.46
N TRP A 64 5.46 -2.35 6.69
CA TRP A 64 4.00 -2.39 6.57
C TRP A 64 3.30 -1.45 7.57
N LEU A 65 3.75 -1.43 8.83
CA LEU A 65 3.21 -0.51 9.84
C LEU A 65 3.45 0.96 9.48
N VAL A 66 4.62 1.28 8.91
CA VAL A 66 4.92 2.63 8.40
C VAL A 66 3.99 2.99 7.24
N GLY A 67 3.85 2.10 6.26
CA GLY A 67 2.95 2.31 5.12
C GLY A 67 1.49 2.48 5.54
N LEU A 68 1.03 1.69 6.52
CA LEU A 68 -0.33 1.78 7.05
C LEU A 68 -0.57 3.12 7.75
N GLN A 69 0.40 3.54 8.56
CA GLN A 69 0.34 4.84 9.23
C GLN A 69 0.21 5.97 8.20
N THR A 70 1.05 5.98 7.16
CA THR A 70 0.99 6.99 6.10
C THR A 70 -0.39 7.01 5.43
N LEU A 71 -0.94 5.85 5.06
CA LEU A 71 -2.28 5.79 4.47
C LEU A 71 -3.37 6.30 5.42
N ALA A 72 -3.28 6.00 6.71
CA ALA A 72 -4.25 6.46 7.70
C ALA A 72 -4.22 8.00 7.84
N GLU A 73 -3.02 8.59 7.85
CA GLU A 73 -2.81 10.04 7.91
C GLU A 73 -3.32 10.74 6.66
N ASP A 74 -3.00 10.22 5.47
CA ASP A 74 -3.50 10.73 4.20
C ASP A 74 -5.04 10.71 4.18
N ASN A 75 -5.63 9.54 4.44
CA ASN A 75 -7.10 9.37 4.47
C ASN A 75 -7.78 10.28 5.50
N ALA A 76 -7.14 10.57 6.64
CA ALA A 76 -7.68 11.50 7.63
C ALA A 76 -7.75 12.94 7.09
N GLY A 77 -6.77 13.34 6.28
CA GLY A 77 -6.75 14.63 5.58
C GLY A 77 -7.73 14.69 4.40
N GLN A 78 -7.92 13.58 3.69
CA GLN A 78 -8.91 13.47 2.61
C GLN A 78 -10.26 12.99 3.14
N ARG A 79 -10.94 13.83 3.93
CA ARG A 79 -12.40 13.71 4.10
C ARG A 79 -13.11 14.05 2.79
N ALA A 80 -13.00 13.17 1.79
CA ALA A 80 -13.57 13.35 0.46
C ALA A 80 -15.11 13.53 0.48
N ALA A 81 -15.78 12.97 1.50
CA ALA A 81 -17.21 13.18 1.71
C ALA A 81 -17.56 14.58 2.27
N ALA A 82 -16.61 15.26 2.95
CA ALA A 82 -16.87 16.55 3.61
C ALA A 82 -16.68 17.77 2.68
N SER A 83 -16.13 17.58 1.48
CA SER A 83 -15.82 18.67 0.54
C SER A 83 -16.76 18.74 -0.67
N LEU A 84 -17.72 17.81 -0.82
CA LEU A 84 -18.64 17.82 -1.95
C LEU A 84 -19.76 18.86 -1.76
N PRO A 85 -20.01 19.74 -2.75
CA PRO A 85 -21.20 20.58 -2.75
C PRO A 85 -22.47 19.74 -2.62
N ALA A 86 -23.47 20.24 -1.87
CA ALA A 86 -24.70 19.51 -1.55
C ALA A 86 -25.39 18.89 -2.78
N ARG A 87 -25.36 19.58 -3.93
CA ARG A 87 -25.91 19.08 -5.20
C ARG A 87 -25.21 17.82 -5.70
N GLN A 88 -23.87 17.75 -5.60
CA GLN A 88 -23.13 16.55 -6.01
C GLN A 88 -23.36 15.40 -5.04
N GLN A 89 -23.46 15.68 -3.75
CA GLN A 89 -23.78 14.67 -2.74
C GLN A 89 -25.18 14.06 -2.97
N GLN A 90 -26.19 14.88 -3.29
CA GLN A 90 -27.53 14.40 -3.65
C GLN A 90 -27.52 13.54 -4.92
N ARG A 91 -26.76 13.94 -5.96
CA ARG A 91 -26.65 13.15 -7.19
C ARG A 91 -25.96 11.80 -6.94
N LEU A 92 -24.91 11.78 -6.13
CA LEU A 92 -24.24 10.55 -5.73
C LEU A 92 -25.18 9.63 -4.94
N ALA A 93 -25.93 10.18 -3.98
CA ALA A 93 -26.92 9.41 -3.22
C ALA A 93 -27.98 8.77 -4.12
N HIS A 94 -28.46 9.50 -5.13
CA HIS A 94 -29.43 8.97 -6.10
C HIS A 94 -28.85 7.83 -6.96
N ILE A 95 -27.59 7.94 -7.38
CA ILE A 95 -26.92 6.88 -8.16
C ILE A 95 -26.74 5.62 -7.29
N VAL A 96 -26.28 5.78 -6.05
CA VAL A 96 -26.10 4.65 -5.12
C VAL A 96 -27.44 3.95 -4.84
N ALA A 97 -28.50 4.72 -4.58
CA ALA A 97 -29.83 4.16 -4.36
C ALA A 97 -30.34 3.36 -5.58
N ALA A 98 -30.09 3.84 -6.80
CA ALA A 98 -30.48 3.12 -8.01
C ALA A 98 -29.70 1.82 -8.22
N LEU A 99 -28.45 1.75 -7.77
CA LEU A 99 -27.62 0.54 -7.86
C LEU A 99 -28.02 -0.52 -6.82
N ASP A 100 -28.48 -0.11 -5.64
CA ASP A 100 -28.99 -1.03 -4.62
C ASP A 100 -30.34 -1.66 -5.03
N ASP A 101 -31.21 -0.90 -5.70
CA ASP A 101 -32.54 -1.36 -6.12
C ASP A 101 -32.48 -2.35 -7.30
N ASP A 102 -31.49 -2.21 -8.18
CA ASP A 102 -31.25 -3.13 -9.32
C ASP A 102 -30.78 -4.53 -8.84
N GLY A 103 -30.20 -4.61 -7.64
CA GLY A 103 -29.83 -5.88 -6.99
C GLY A 103 -31.00 -6.67 -6.40
N LEU A 104 -32.17 -6.04 -6.23
CA LEU A 104 -33.40 -6.66 -5.70
C LEU A 104 -34.36 -7.16 -6.79
N MET A 105 -34.12 -6.79 -8.06
CA MET A 105 -34.92 -7.20 -9.23
C MET A 105 -34.33 -8.40 -9.98
N GLY A 106 -33.19 -8.91 -9.54
CA GLY A 106 -32.46 -10.03 -10.15
C GLY A 106 -32.50 -11.33 -9.34
N GLU A 107 -33.68 -11.82 -8.98
CA GLU A 107 -33.92 -13.23 -8.60
C GLU A 107 -35.07 -13.83 -9.43
#